data_AF-A0A925LX72-F1
#
_entry.id   AF-A0A925LX72-F1
#
_cell.length_a   1.000
_cell.length_b   1.000
_cell.length_c   1.000
_cell.angle_alpha   90.00
_cell.angle_beta   90.00
_cell.angle_gamma   90.00
#
_symmetry.space_group_name_H-M   'P 1'
#
loop_
_entity.id
_entity.type
_entity.pdbx_description
1 polymer ?
#
loop_
_entity_poly.entity_id
_entity_poly.type
_entity_poly.pdbx_seq_one_letter_code
_entity_poly.pdbx_strand_id
1 'polypeptide(L)'
;LIFTPPVADMYAASAQTIVRVTRLAQVLEGAHRPGHFDGVSTIVTKLFNITEPDRAYFGQKDFQQQLIIRQMVADLDQPVEIITCPIVREADGLALSSRNRYLSVTERQQAAQLFQTLKLAETLAAESTLTPPEIAQRMSDHLNSVAGIEVQYAVIADSVTLELLAERSDSAVALIAAKVGSTRLIDNQILRFR
;
A
#
# COMPACT_ATOMS: atom_id res chain seq x y z
N LEU A 1 -7.55 -20.46 16.50
CA LEU A 1 -7.07 -19.63 17.63
C LEU A 1 -7.26 -18.16 17.27
N ILE A 2 -7.72 -17.32 18.19
CA ILE A 2 -7.71 -15.86 18.03
C ILE A 2 -6.80 -15.31 19.13
N PHE A 3 -5.74 -14.59 18.75
CA PHE A 3 -4.78 -14.01 19.69
C PHE A 3 -5.08 -12.53 19.89
N THR A 4 -5.55 -12.16 21.09
CA THR A 4 -6.00 -10.79 21.43
C THR A 4 -5.27 -10.26 22.67
N PRO A 5 -3.94 -10.07 22.63
CA PRO A 5 -3.20 -9.59 23.78
C PRO A 5 -3.53 -8.11 24.08
N PRO A 6 -3.59 -7.71 25.36
CA PRO A 6 -3.57 -6.30 25.72
C PRO A 6 -2.22 -5.66 25.36
N VAL A 7 -2.20 -4.33 25.22
CA VAL A 7 -0.99 -3.56 24.84
C VAL A 7 0.17 -3.83 25.79
N ALA A 8 -0.09 -3.92 27.10
CA ALA A 8 0.93 -4.15 28.12
C ALA A 8 1.64 -5.51 27.99
N ASP A 9 0.97 -6.52 27.44
CA ASP A 9 1.57 -7.84 27.19
C ASP A 9 2.44 -7.84 25.92
N MET A 10 2.14 -6.94 24.98
CA MET A 10 2.95 -6.77 23.78
C MET A 10 4.15 -5.85 24.01
N TYR A 11 4.01 -4.81 24.82
CA TYR A 11 5.04 -3.80 24.99
C TYR A 11 5.27 -3.48 26.47
N ALA A 12 6.41 -3.94 26.98
CA ALA A 12 6.90 -3.48 28.27
C ALA A 12 7.18 -1.97 28.21
N ALA A 13 6.93 -1.25 29.30
CA ALA A 13 7.19 0.19 29.38
C ALA A 13 8.68 0.55 29.12
N SER A 14 9.59 -0.40 29.33
CA SER A 14 11.03 -0.28 29.07
C SER A 14 11.47 -0.82 27.71
N ALA A 15 10.54 -1.13 26.78
CA ALA A 15 10.91 -1.65 25.47
C ALA A 15 11.77 -0.64 24.68
N GLN A 16 12.92 -1.09 24.20
CA GLN A 16 13.89 -0.26 23.45
C GLN A 16 14.18 -0.77 22.03
N THR A 17 13.75 -1.99 21.71
CA THR A 17 14.04 -2.63 20.42
C THR A 17 13.10 -2.11 19.33
N ILE A 18 13.68 -1.75 18.19
CA ILE A 18 12.97 -1.40 16.97
C ILE A 18 13.57 -2.22 15.83
N VAL A 19 12.72 -2.77 14.97
CA VAL A 19 13.13 -3.35 13.70
C VAL A 19 12.85 -2.31 12.62
N ARG A 20 13.88 -1.91 11.86
CA ARG A 20 13.78 -0.87 10.84
C ARG A 20 14.26 -1.38 9.49
N VAL A 21 13.38 -1.36 8.50
CA VAL A 21 13.74 -1.51 7.09
C VAL A 21 14.04 -0.13 6.53
N THR A 22 15.22 0.08 5.96
CA THR A 22 15.74 1.44 5.72
C THR A 22 15.12 2.11 4.49
N ARG A 23 15.51 1.70 3.28
CA ARG A 23 15.18 2.41 2.04
C ARG A 23 13.68 2.37 1.72
N LEU A 24 13.08 1.19 1.76
CA LEU A 24 11.67 1.00 1.43
C LEU A 24 10.72 1.76 2.37
N ALA A 25 11.13 2.06 3.61
CA ALA A 25 10.30 2.79 4.57
C ALA A 25 10.42 4.32 4.45
N GLN A 26 11.25 4.85 3.54
CA GLN A 26 11.50 6.29 3.41
C GLN A 26 10.73 6.96 2.26
N VAL A 27 10.10 6.17 1.39
CA VAL A 27 9.33 6.66 0.23
C VAL A 27 7.83 6.51 0.45
N LEU A 28 7.01 7.17 -0.38
CA LEU A 28 5.55 6.97 -0.45
C LEU A 28 4.85 7.03 0.91
N GLU A 29 4.21 5.95 1.37
CA GLU A 29 3.54 5.91 2.68
C GLU A 29 4.50 6.24 3.83
N GLY A 30 5.76 5.82 3.72
CA GLY A 30 6.77 6.04 4.74
C GLY A 30 7.17 7.51 4.87
N ALA A 31 7.26 8.22 3.75
CA ALA A 31 7.49 9.66 3.72
C ALA A 31 6.29 10.44 4.31
N HIS A 32 5.06 9.99 4.04
CA HIS A 32 3.84 10.63 4.53
C HIS A 32 3.49 10.27 5.97
N ARG A 33 4.05 9.16 6.48
CA ARG A 33 3.75 8.61 7.81
C ARG A 33 5.06 8.22 8.50
N PRO A 34 5.89 9.19 8.90
CA PRO A 34 7.19 8.91 9.52
C PRO A 34 7.06 7.97 10.72
N GLY A 35 7.92 6.94 10.77
CA GLY A 35 7.90 5.92 11.82
C GLY A 35 6.79 4.87 11.71
N HIS A 36 5.85 4.99 10.76
CA HIS A 36 4.77 4.00 10.59
C HIS A 36 5.33 2.60 10.35
N PHE A 37 6.27 2.47 9.42
CA PHE A 37 6.80 1.16 9.04
C PHE A 37 7.75 0.59 10.09
N ASP A 38 8.47 1.40 10.87
CA ASP A 38 9.22 0.93 12.05
C ASP A 38 8.28 0.22 13.03
N GLY A 39 7.10 0.80 13.28
CA GLY A 39 6.07 0.17 14.10
C GLY A 39 5.58 -1.15 13.52
N VAL A 40 5.34 -1.19 12.20
CA VAL A 40 4.88 -2.40 11.49
C VAL A 40 5.93 -3.51 11.53
N SER A 41 7.18 -3.26 11.14
CA SER A 41 8.24 -4.27 11.17
C SER A 41 8.50 -4.77 12.59
N THR A 42 8.46 -3.88 13.59
CA THR A 42 8.64 -4.26 15.00
C THR A 42 7.53 -5.19 15.48
N ILE A 43 6.25 -4.84 15.27
CA ILE A 43 5.15 -5.69 15.74
C ILE A 43 5.07 -7.01 14.97
N VAL A 44 5.29 -7.00 13.65
CA VAL A 44 5.26 -8.22 12.83
C VAL A 44 6.39 -9.16 13.23
N THR A 45 7.61 -8.66 13.45
CA THR A 45 8.73 -9.47 13.97
C THR A 45 8.36 -10.12 15.30
N LYS A 46 7.79 -9.34 16.23
CA LYS A 46 7.39 -9.86 17.54
C LYS A 46 6.29 -10.93 17.42
N LEU A 47 5.32 -10.74 16.52
CA LEU A 47 4.27 -11.72 16.26
C LEU A 47 4.83 -13.01 15.66
N PHE A 48 5.74 -12.93 14.69
CA PHE A 48 6.38 -14.13 14.13
C PHE A 48 7.16 -14.93 15.18
N ASN A 49 7.85 -14.25 16.11
CA ASN A 49 8.54 -14.91 17.21
C ASN A 49 7.57 -15.54 18.24
N ILE A 50 6.35 -15.04 18.37
CA ILE A 50 5.35 -15.57 19.31
C ILE A 50 4.60 -16.76 18.71
N THR A 51 4.23 -16.66 17.43
CA THR A 51 3.33 -17.62 16.79
C THR A 51 4.04 -18.66 15.94
N GLU A 52 5.32 -18.42 15.60
CA GLU A 52 6.17 -19.30 14.77
C GLU A 52 5.44 -19.89 13.55
N PRO A 53 4.85 -19.04 12.68
CA PRO A 53 4.00 -19.56 11.61
C PRO A 53 4.84 -20.04 10.42
N ASP A 54 4.47 -21.15 9.78
CA ASP A 54 5.10 -21.53 8.50
C ASP A 54 4.78 -20.52 7.38
N ARG A 55 3.57 -19.93 7.43
CA ARG A 55 3.05 -19.01 6.41
C ARG A 55 2.30 -17.84 7.05
N ALA A 56 2.53 -16.64 6.55
CA ALA A 56 1.81 -15.44 6.98
C ALA A 56 1.18 -14.70 5.78
N TYR A 57 -0.08 -14.30 5.93
CA TYR A 57 -0.90 -13.79 4.83
C TYR A 57 -1.13 -12.28 4.98
N PHE A 58 -0.74 -11.52 3.96
CA PHE A 58 -0.89 -10.06 3.93
C PHE A 58 -1.61 -9.63 2.65
N GLY A 59 -2.51 -8.66 2.78
CA GLY A 59 -3.25 -8.12 1.64
C GLY A 59 -2.38 -7.21 0.77
N GLN A 60 -2.45 -7.39 -0.55
CA GLN A 60 -1.77 -6.55 -1.55
C GLN A 60 -2.16 -5.07 -1.46
N LYS A 61 -3.32 -4.75 -0.89
CA LYS A 61 -3.82 -3.38 -0.75
C LYS A 61 -2.79 -2.47 -0.06
N ASP A 62 -2.11 -2.98 0.96
CA ASP A 62 -1.01 -2.29 1.64
C ASP A 62 0.33 -2.71 0.98
N PHE A 63 0.47 -2.39 -0.31
CA PHE A 63 1.54 -2.92 -1.19
C PHE A 63 2.95 -2.69 -0.62
N GLN A 64 3.25 -1.46 -0.20
CA GLN A 64 4.53 -1.10 0.39
C GLN A 64 4.80 -1.84 1.71
N GLN A 65 3.77 -2.04 2.55
CA GLN A 65 3.90 -2.83 3.77
C GLN A 65 4.33 -4.26 3.44
N GLN A 66 3.71 -4.86 2.43
CA GLN A 66 4.01 -6.23 2.01
C GLN A 66 5.45 -6.36 1.50
N LEU A 67 5.96 -5.39 0.73
CA LEU A 67 7.36 -5.36 0.31
C LEU A 67 8.31 -5.21 1.51
N ILE A 68 7.99 -4.32 2.45
CA ILE A 68 8.77 -4.12 3.68
C ILE A 68 8.83 -5.41 4.50
N ILE A 69 7.72 -6.13 4.67
CA ILE A 69 7.68 -7.38 5.43
C ILE A 69 8.47 -8.47 4.69
N ARG A 70 8.37 -8.57 3.36
CA ARG A 70 9.18 -9.50 2.57
C ARG A 70 10.67 -9.22 2.73
N GLN A 71 11.08 -7.95 2.63
CA GLN A 71 12.47 -7.54 2.83
C GLN A 71 12.95 -7.88 4.23
N MET A 72 12.16 -7.55 5.25
CA MET A 72 12.48 -7.85 6.66
C MET A 72 12.66 -9.34 6.91
N VAL A 73 11.77 -10.19 6.39
CA VAL A 73 11.84 -11.65 6.52
C VAL A 73 13.10 -12.20 5.88
N ALA A 74 13.44 -11.71 4.67
CA ALA A 74 14.66 -12.11 3.98
C ALA A 74 15.92 -11.64 4.71
N ASP A 75 15.97 -10.39 5.17
CA ASP A 75 17.15 -9.80 5.83
C ASP A 75 17.41 -10.38 7.23
N LEU A 76 16.37 -10.88 7.90
CA LEU A 76 16.45 -11.46 9.25
C LEU A 76 16.39 -12.99 9.25
N ASP A 77 16.49 -13.63 8.08
CA ASP A 77 16.44 -15.08 7.91
C ASP A 77 15.24 -15.73 8.63
N GLN A 78 14.08 -15.06 8.65
CA GLN A 78 12.91 -15.57 9.37
C GLN A 78 12.31 -16.75 8.60
N PRO A 79 12.05 -17.90 9.25
CA PRO A 79 11.54 -19.10 8.60
C PRO A 79 10.02 -19.03 8.35
N VAL A 80 9.55 -17.97 7.68
CA VAL A 80 8.13 -17.71 7.42
C VAL A 80 7.93 -17.39 5.94
N GLU A 81 7.03 -18.11 5.27
CA GLU A 81 6.61 -17.79 3.90
C GLU A 81 5.58 -16.65 3.90
N ILE A 82 5.89 -15.55 3.20
CA ILE A 82 4.95 -14.44 3.04
C ILE A 82 4.04 -14.66 1.84
N ILE A 83 2.73 -14.75 2.08
CA ILE A 83 1.69 -14.93 1.06
C ILE A 83 0.98 -13.61 0.80
N THR A 84 0.96 -13.21 -0.47
CA THR A 84 0.20 -12.03 -0.91
C THR A 84 -1.22 -12.42 -1.27
N CYS A 85 -2.18 -11.84 -0.57
CA CYS A 85 -3.60 -11.98 -0.89
C CYS A 85 -4.05 -10.84 -1.82
N PRO A 86 -4.77 -11.12 -2.92
CA PRO A 86 -5.29 -10.10 -3.82
C PRO A 86 -6.16 -9.05 -3.11
N ILE A 87 -6.26 -7.86 -3.69
CA ILE A 87 -7.14 -6.80 -3.19
C ILE A 87 -8.60 -7.26 -3.35
N VAL A 88 -9.31 -7.40 -2.24
CA VAL A 88 -10.76 -7.61 -2.26
C VAL A 88 -11.45 -6.25 -2.40
N ARG A 89 -12.40 -6.16 -3.32
CA ARG A 89 -13.10 -4.93 -3.68
C ARG A 89 -14.59 -5.06 -3.42
N GLU A 90 -15.23 -3.94 -3.13
CA GLU A 90 -16.69 -3.81 -3.10
C GLU A 90 -17.26 -3.86 -4.53
N ALA A 91 -18.59 -3.91 -4.67
CA ALA A 91 -19.24 -4.03 -5.97
C ALA A 91 -18.97 -2.84 -6.92
N ASP A 92 -18.67 -1.66 -6.36
CA ASP A 92 -18.29 -0.45 -7.09
C ASP A 92 -16.77 -0.36 -7.38
N GLY A 93 -16.00 -1.36 -6.95
CA GLY A 93 -14.56 -1.45 -7.16
C GLY A 93 -13.71 -0.81 -6.05
N LEU A 94 -14.32 -0.14 -5.06
CA LEU A 94 -13.59 0.42 -3.93
C LEU A 94 -12.89 -0.70 -3.16
N ALA A 95 -11.58 -0.55 -2.91
CA ALA A 95 -10.83 -1.52 -2.12
C ALA A 95 -11.42 -1.62 -0.71
N LEU A 96 -11.68 -2.85 -0.23
CA LEU A 96 -12.22 -3.07 1.10
C LEU A 96 -11.25 -2.54 2.16
N SER A 97 -11.79 -1.75 3.08
CA SER A 97 -11.04 -1.13 4.16
C SER A 97 -11.98 -0.87 5.33
N SER A 98 -11.53 -1.13 6.55
CA SER A 98 -12.26 -0.73 7.76
C SER A 98 -12.51 0.78 7.80
N ARG A 99 -11.66 1.57 7.13
CA ARG A 99 -11.80 3.04 7.01
C ARG A 99 -12.96 3.47 6.13
N ASN A 100 -13.49 2.61 5.25
CA ASN A 100 -14.62 2.96 4.38
C ASN A 100 -15.89 3.29 5.18
N ARG A 101 -15.99 2.80 6.43
CA ARG A 101 -17.10 3.11 7.34
C ARG A 101 -17.20 4.59 7.73
N TYR A 102 -16.13 5.35 7.53
CA TYR A 102 -16.07 6.78 7.87
C TYR A 102 -16.53 7.67 6.70
N LEU A 103 -16.72 7.10 5.52
CA LEU A 103 -17.18 7.81 4.35
C LEU A 103 -18.71 7.97 4.42
N SER A 104 -19.18 9.19 4.18
CA SER A 104 -20.56 9.44 3.78
C SER A 104 -20.87 8.80 2.42
N VAL A 105 -22.15 8.78 2.03
CA VAL A 105 -22.58 8.23 0.74
C VAL A 105 -21.88 8.96 -0.43
N THR A 106 -21.78 10.30 -0.36
CA THR A 106 -21.10 11.10 -1.39
C THR A 106 -19.60 10.83 -1.43
N GLU A 107 -18.95 10.80 -0.26
CA GLU A 107 -17.50 10.50 -0.17
C GLU A 107 -17.19 9.09 -0.65
N ARG A 108 -18.11 8.13 -0.48
CA ARG A 108 -17.94 6.78 -1.02
C ARG A 108 -17.95 6.76 -2.54
N GLN A 109 -18.86 7.51 -3.18
CA GLN A 109 -18.91 7.64 -4.64
C GLN A 109 -17.64 8.32 -5.18
N GLN A 110 -17.12 9.32 -4.46
CA GLN A 110 -15.83 9.95 -4.78
C GLN A 110 -14.67 8.95 -4.61
N ALA A 111 -14.65 8.18 -3.52
CA ALA A 111 -13.61 7.19 -3.24
C ALA A 111 -13.51 6.10 -4.32
N ALA A 112 -14.63 5.72 -4.95
CA ALA A 112 -14.62 4.77 -6.07
C ALA A 112 -13.81 5.28 -7.27
N GLN A 113 -13.58 6.60 -7.40
CA GLN A 113 -12.75 7.17 -8.46
C GLN A 113 -11.27 6.78 -8.34
N LEU A 114 -10.78 6.39 -7.15
CA LEU A 114 -9.42 5.84 -7.01
C LEU A 114 -9.27 4.57 -7.86
N PHE A 115 -10.24 3.66 -7.81
CA PHE A 115 -10.21 2.45 -8.61
C PHE A 115 -10.33 2.75 -10.11
N GLN A 116 -11.22 3.67 -10.49
CA GLN A 116 -11.35 4.09 -11.89
C GLN A 116 -10.04 4.71 -12.43
N THR A 117 -9.31 5.44 -11.59
CA THR A 117 -8.00 6.00 -11.92
C THR A 117 -6.96 4.90 -12.15
N LEU A 118 -6.97 3.83 -11.35
CA LEU A 118 -6.09 2.68 -11.54
C LEU A 118 -6.43 1.90 -12.82
N LYS A 119 -7.72 1.77 -13.15
CA LYS A 119 -8.17 1.18 -14.41
C LYS A 119 -7.71 2.01 -15.61
N LEU A 120 -7.79 3.33 -15.52
CA LEU A 120 -7.22 4.23 -16.52
C LEU A 120 -5.72 3.98 -16.69
N ALA A 121 -4.96 3.90 -15.59
CA ALA A 121 -3.52 3.63 -15.65
C ALA A 121 -3.20 2.27 -16.30
N GLU A 122 -3.97 1.23 -15.98
CA GLU A 122 -3.85 -0.10 -16.58
C GLU A 122 -4.08 -0.06 -18.10
N THR A 123 -5.16 0.58 -18.55
CA THR A 123 -5.45 0.75 -19.98
C THR A 123 -4.35 1.54 -20.68
N LEU A 124 -3.91 2.67 -20.12
CA LEU A 124 -2.85 3.47 -20.72
C LEU A 124 -1.52 2.71 -20.81
N ALA A 125 -1.16 1.94 -19.79
CA ALA A 125 0.05 1.13 -19.82
C ALA A 125 0.00 0.07 -20.93
N ALA A 126 -1.15 -0.54 -21.16
CA ALA A 126 -1.34 -1.62 -22.12
C ALA A 126 -1.59 -1.16 -23.57
N GLU A 127 -2.18 0.02 -23.78
CA GLU A 127 -2.72 0.43 -25.08
C GLU A 127 -2.10 1.71 -25.64
N SER A 128 -1.26 2.41 -24.86
CA SER A 128 -0.60 3.64 -25.29
C SER A 128 0.93 3.54 -25.27
N THR A 129 1.59 4.50 -25.90
CA THR A 129 3.06 4.66 -25.85
C THR A 129 3.50 5.61 -24.73
N LEU A 130 2.60 5.97 -23.81
CA LEU A 130 2.92 6.91 -22.74
C LEU A 130 3.95 6.31 -21.77
N THR A 131 4.85 7.18 -21.33
CA THR A 131 5.82 6.90 -20.27
C THR A 131 5.12 6.83 -18.90
N PRO A 132 5.70 6.14 -17.91
CA PRO A 132 5.15 6.10 -16.55
C PRO A 132 4.88 7.49 -15.93
N PRO A 133 5.76 8.51 -16.09
CA PRO A 133 5.47 9.87 -15.62
C PRO A 133 4.25 10.50 -16.30
N GLU A 134 4.04 10.28 -17.59
CA GLU A 134 2.86 10.79 -18.30
C GLU A 134 1.57 10.10 -17.82
N ILE A 135 1.61 8.78 -17.56
CA ILE A 135 0.48 8.04 -16.98
C ILE A 135 0.19 8.55 -15.56
N ALA A 136 1.21 8.74 -14.73
CA ALA A 136 1.06 9.30 -13.38
C ALA A 136 0.43 10.71 -13.41
N GLN A 137 0.79 11.54 -14.40
CA GLN A 137 0.16 12.84 -14.61
C GLN A 137 -1.33 12.68 -14.95
N ARG A 138 -1.69 11.76 -15.87
CA ARG A 138 -3.10 11.48 -16.21
C ARG A 138 -3.90 10.98 -15.00
N MET A 139 -3.29 10.15 -14.16
CA MET A 139 -3.91 9.71 -12.91
C MET A 139 -4.19 10.91 -11.98
N SER A 140 -3.20 11.80 -11.83
CA SER A 140 -3.31 13.00 -11.01
C SER A 140 -4.39 13.95 -11.55
N ASP A 141 -4.42 14.18 -12.86
CA ASP A 141 -5.43 15.01 -13.53
C ASP A 141 -6.84 14.46 -13.31
N HIS A 142 -7.02 13.14 -13.45
CA HIS A 142 -8.31 12.48 -13.24
C HIS A 142 -8.81 12.68 -11.80
N LEU A 143 -7.97 12.41 -10.81
CA LEU A 143 -8.34 12.56 -9.40
C LEU A 143 -8.62 14.02 -9.03
N ASN A 144 -7.82 14.97 -9.51
CA ASN A 144 -8.00 16.40 -9.24
C ASN A 144 -9.26 16.98 -9.89
N SER A 145 -9.82 16.31 -10.90
CA SER A 145 -11.10 16.70 -11.50
C SER A 145 -12.31 16.37 -10.60
N VAL A 146 -12.13 15.51 -9.61
CA VAL A 146 -13.18 15.06 -8.68
C VAL A 146 -13.14 15.92 -7.43
N ALA A 147 -14.13 16.80 -7.28
CA ALA A 147 -14.28 17.59 -6.06
C ALA A 147 -14.35 16.69 -4.81
N GLY A 148 -13.64 17.05 -3.75
CA GLY A 148 -13.62 16.33 -2.48
C GLY A 148 -12.50 15.29 -2.33
N ILE A 149 -11.68 15.07 -3.35
CA ILE A 149 -10.47 14.26 -3.28
C ILE A 149 -9.23 15.17 -3.15
N GLU A 150 -8.47 15.00 -2.07
CA GLU A 150 -7.14 15.61 -1.89
C GLU A 150 -6.07 14.56 -2.17
N VAL A 151 -5.46 14.62 -3.35
CA VAL A 151 -4.41 13.68 -3.76
C VAL A 151 -3.11 13.99 -3.00
N GLN A 152 -2.55 12.97 -2.35
CA GLN A 152 -1.22 13.08 -1.75
C GLN A 152 -0.15 12.59 -2.72
N TYR A 153 -0.41 11.47 -3.37
CA TYR A 153 0.38 11.01 -4.51
C TYR A 153 -0.45 10.10 -5.41
N ALA A 154 -0.12 10.13 -6.70
CA ALA A 154 -0.58 9.20 -7.73
C ALA A 154 0.62 8.96 -8.65
N VAL A 155 1.29 7.82 -8.49
CA VAL A 155 2.60 7.57 -9.10
C VAL A 155 2.68 6.19 -9.72
N ILE A 156 3.61 6.03 -10.67
CA ILE A 156 4.05 4.73 -11.18
C ILE A 156 5.47 4.46 -10.70
N ALA A 157 5.66 3.33 -10.03
CA ALA A 157 6.94 2.94 -9.45
C ALA A 157 7.31 1.51 -9.84
N ASP A 158 8.58 1.16 -9.66
CA ASP A 158 9.03 -0.23 -9.76
C ASP A 158 8.35 -1.06 -8.66
N SER A 159 7.85 -2.24 -9.03
CA SER A 159 7.04 -3.08 -8.14
C SER A 159 7.85 -3.79 -7.04
N VAL A 160 9.18 -3.68 -7.07
CA VAL A 160 10.12 -4.26 -6.10
C VAL A 160 10.81 -3.16 -5.29
N THR A 161 11.36 -2.13 -5.94
CA THR A 161 12.16 -1.09 -5.27
C THR A 161 11.35 0.11 -4.80
N LEU A 162 10.14 0.31 -5.37
CA LEU A 162 9.33 1.51 -5.20
C LEU A 162 10.00 2.80 -5.68
N GLU A 163 11.06 2.70 -6.48
CA GLU A 163 11.63 3.85 -7.18
C GLU A 163 10.69 4.30 -8.31
N LEU A 164 10.54 5.60 -8.50
CA LEU A 164 9.70 6.14 -9.56
C LEU A 164 10.28 5.77 -10.93
N LEU A 165 9.44 5.25 -11.81
CA LEU A 165 9.87 4.85 -13.13
C LEU A 165 9.91 6.05 -14.07
N ALA A 166 11.03 6.25 -14.77
CA ALA A 166 11.14 7.21 -15.87
C ALA A 166 10.67 6.61 -17.20
N GLU A 167 10.92 5.31 -17.40
CA GLU A 167 10.67 4.58 -18.64
C GLU A 167 9.79 3.34 -18.38
N ARG A 168 9.14 2.84 -19.43
CA ARG A 168 8.29 1.64 -19.36
C ARG A 168 9.11 0.44 -18.82
N SER A 169 8.52 -0.36 -17.94
CA SER A 169 9.17 -1.47 -17.24
C SER A 169 8.24 -2.68 -17.11
N ASP A 170 8.79 -3.89 -17.15
CA ASP A 170 8.04 -5.13 -16.87
C ASP A 170 7.67 -5.26 -15.39
N SER A 171 8.35 -4.51 -14.51
CA SER A 171 8.07 -4.38 -13.09
C SER A 171 7.50 -2.99 -12.83
N ALA A 172 6.18 -2.87 -12.81
CA ALA A 172 5.51 -1.60 -12.61
C ALA A 172 4.26 -1.72 -11.74
N VAL A 173 4.05 -0.73 -10.88
CA VAL A 173 2.86 -0.62 -10.04
C VAL A 173 2.38 0.83 -10.00
N ALA A 174 1.09 1.05 -10.22
CA ALA A 174 0.41 2.30 -9.96
C ALA A 174 0.01 2.36 -8.49
N LEU A 175 0.34 3.44 -7.80
CA LEU A 175 0.10 3.64 -6.36
C LEU A 175 -0.59 4.97 -6.14
N ILE A 176 -1.70 4.95 -5.39
CA ILE A 176 -2.46 6.14 -5.02
C ILE A 176 -2.58 6.24 -3.52
N ALA A 177 -2.38 7.44 -2.98
CA ALA A 177 -2.90 7.84 -1.68
C ALA A 177 -3.62 9.18 -1.80
N ALA A 178 -4.82 9.25 -1.24
CA ALA A 178 -5.63 10.46 -1.24
C ALA A 178 -6.48 10.53 0.03
N LYS A 179 -6.89 11.75 0.42
CA LYS A 179 -7.97 11.93 1.39
C LYS A 179 -9.28 12.17 0.65
N VAL A 180 -10.34 11.54 1.15
CA VAL A 180 -11.71 11.81 0.74
C VAL A 180 -12.45 12.25 2.00
N GLY A 181 -12.80 13.54 2.05
CA GLY A 181 -13.16 14.20 3.30
C GLY A 181 -12.03 14.09 4.34
N SER A 182 -12.32 13.50 5.50
CA SER A 182 -11.32 13.24 6.55
C SER A 182 -10.62 11.87 6.42
N THR A 183 -11.09 11.01 5.52
CA THR A 183 -10.64 9.62 5.43
C THR A 183 -9.50 9.49 4.44
N ARG A 184 -8.32 9.07 4.92
CA ARG A 184 -7.19 8.73 4.06
C ARG A 184 -7.32 7.31 3.50
N LEU A 185 -7.32 7.20 2.19
CA LEU A 185 -7.44 5.96 1.44
C LEU A 185 -6.17 5.71 0.61
N ILE A 186 -5.90 4.43 0.37
CA ILE A 186 -4.82 3.97 -0.51
C ILE A 186 -5.38 2.89 -1.43
N ASP A 187 -4.85 2.82 -2.64
CA ASP A 187 -5.13 1.75 -3.59
C ASP A 187 -3.93 1.57 -4.53
N ASN A 188 -3.81 0.39 -5.15
CA ASN A 188 -2.74 0.09 -6.08
C ASN A 188 -3.16 -0.90 -7.17
N GLN A 189 -2.41 -0.90 -8.27
CA GLN A 189 -2.61 -1.82 -9.39
C GLN A 189 -1.25 -2.14 -10.03
N ILE A 190 -0.92 -3.42 -10.13
CA ILE A 190 0.25 -3.87 -10.89
C ILE A 190 -0.06 -3.64 -12.38
N LEU A 191 0.88 -3.00 -13.08
CA LEU A 191 0.76 -2.65 -14.49
C LEU A 191 1.57 -3.61 -15.36
N ARG A 192 1.14 -3.78 -16.60
CA ARG A 192 1.90 -4.47 -17.65
C ARG A 192 1.95 -3.56 -18.87
N PHE A 193 3.14 -3.08 -19.21
CA PHE A 193 3.34 -2.33 -20.44
C PHE A 193 3.39 -3.30 -21.63
N ARG A 194 2.78 -2.91 -22.75
CA ARG A 194 2.76 -3.70 -24.01
C ARG A 194 3.25 -2.92 -25.21
#